data_AF-A0ABD5JL49-F1
#
_entry.id   AF-A0ABD5JL49-F1
#
_cell.length_a   1.000
_cell.length_b   1.000
_cell.length_c   1.000
_cell.angle_alpha   90.00
_cell.angle_beta   90.00
_cell.angle_gamma   90.00
#
_symmetry.space_group_name_H-M   'P 1'
#
loop_
_entity.id
_entity.type
_entity.pdbx_description
1 polymer ?
#
loop_
_entity_poly.entity_id
_entity_poly.type
_entity_poly.pdbx_seq_one_letter_code
_entity_poly.pdbx_strand_id
1 'polypeptide(L)'
;MGPADPLAIRVPVGEGSDRWASRATPRRVLLVVHNVTSAGRLLDVLPLFHDDFRVQLLATSTESSAFQGGIRELFAELGLPVLPWEQALATPVDLAVSASFGGRLDRLHGRLAVLSHGVGYTKKLLVTEAGGREPTFGLSPEWLLANGEPFVDGLVLSHPEQLERLRRVCPEAEEAAVLAGDPCFDRLLAGRAYRERFRRALGVRRGQRLVVLNSTWNPEGLFGNGGGHDILPSLLPRLAAELPADDYRLVAVLHPNIWYGHGPGQIRVWLDRARRSGLTLIDPVHAWRQALLAADVVVGDFGAVSYYAAALGIPVLLASATQDRLDPAAPLATFVREAPRLDPHGPPRDQLEELLAWHRPLAGPAEFTSSAPGASAALLRRLFYGLMDLPEPAAPALLEPLSLPPYDPPRRTAPLNVRTHVHGTEVRIERTTGHPYDAVGETHLAVHEDTRDPGDLALADVIVREGQPDDPRLGGPEEWSAEVLDRHPHCALAVYVSGPDRCTVRGRDHGVFQLRAGPGADADPAAYASSLHAWLAGGRTVPPGGTTLRVHTAGGVHPVAVVPASAGFGSSAADGRDGSGAESPSPG
;
A
#
# COMPACT_ATOMS: atom_id res chain seq x y z
N MET A 1 20.59 -27.56 -16.73
CA MET A 1 21.05 -26.37 -17.46
C MET A 1 21.31 -25.31 -16.41
N GLY A 2 22.57 -24.94 -16.16
CA GLY A 2 22.88 -23.82 -15.28
C GLY A 2 22.26 -22.52 -15.85
N PRO A 3 22.01 -21.50 -15.03
CA PRO A 3 21.62 -20.20 -15.57
C PRO A 3 22.76 -19.76 -16.50
N ALA A 4 22.47 -19.62 -17.79
CA ALA A 4 23.40 -18.95 -18.69
C ALA A 4 23.57 -17.53 -18.14
N ASP A 5 24.81 -17.10 -17.90
CA ASP A 5 25.09 -15.72 -17.52
C ASP A 5 24.37 -14.79 -18.50
N PRO A 6 23.68 -13.75 -18.01
CA PRO A 6 22.98 -12.83 -18.88
C PRO A 6 23.98 -12.25 -19.88
N LEU A 7 23.68 -12.41 -21.17
CA LEU A 7 24.56 -11.99 -22.24
C LEU A 7 24.80 -10.48 -22.16
N ALA A 8 26.07 -10.09 -22.29
CA ALA A 8 26.45 -8.69 -22.36
C ALA A 8 25.65 -7.95 -23.45
N ILE A 9 25.13 -6.77 -23.12
CA ILE A 9 24.40 -5.94 -24.07
C ILE A 9 25.37 -5.24 -25.01
N ARG A 10 25.02 -5.20 -26.31
CA ARG A 10 25.88 -4.55 -27.33
C ARG A 10 25.59 -3.07 -27.52
N VAL A 11 24.34 -2.63 -27.37
CA VAL A 11 23.91 -1.23 -27.50
C VAL A 11 23.18 -0.86 -26.21
N PRO A 12 23.43 0.32 -25.60
CA PRO A 12 24.19 1.46 -26.14
C PRO A 12 25.65 1.56 -25.67
N VAL A 13 26.21 0.53 -25.02
CA VAL A 13 27.52 0.62 -24.35
C VAL A 13 28.60 -0.35 -24.84
N GLY A 14 28.23 -1.37 -25.61
CA GLY A 14 29.18 -2.37 -26.10
C GLY A 14 30.14 -1.79 -27.14
N GLU A 15 31.22 -2.52 -27.41
CA GLU A 15 32.19 -2.14 -28.43
C GLU A 15 31.50 -1.95 -29.79
N GLY A 16 31.74 -0.80 -30.43
CA GLY A 16 31.13 -0.43 -31.71
C GLY A 16 29.65 -0.02 -31.63
N SER A 17 29.09 0.14 -30.43
CA SER A 17 27.70 0.60 -30.21
C SER A 17 27.40 1.94 -30.87
N ASP A 18 28.38 2.85 -30.96
CA ASP A 18 28.26 4.17 -31.60
C ASP A 18 27.80 4.10 -33.07
N ARG A 19 28.05 2.98 -33.76
CA ARG A 19 27.60 2.76 -35.15
C ARG A 19 26.09 2.46 -35.25
N TRP A 20 25.48 2.04 -34.15
CA TRP A 20 24.08 1.59 -34.08
C TRP A 20 23.21 2.55 -33.26
N ALA A 21 23.80 3.31 -32.33
CA ALA A 21 23.09 4.30 -31.54
C ALA A 21 22.68 5.51 -32.40
N SER A 22 21.38 5.79 -32.48
CA SER A 22 20.88 6.93 -33.27
C SER A 22 21.16 8.30 -32.63
N ARG A 23 21.33 8.34 -31.30
CA ARG A 23 21.69 9.54 -30.55
C ARG A 23 23.00 9.30 -29.82
N ALA A 24 23.95 10.20 -30.00
CA ALA A 24 25.15 10.25 -29.19
C ALA A 24 24.84 10.98 -27.88
N THR A 25 25.11 10.34 -26.75
CA THR A 25 24.92 10.88 -25.40
C THR A 25 26.28 11.06 -24.74
N PRO A 26 26.75 12.29 -24.45
CA PRO A 26 28.05 12.53 -23.84
C PRO A 26 28.16 12.03 -22.41
N ARG A 27 27.05 11.82 -21.69
CA ARG A 27 27.04 11.32 -20.31
C ARG A 27 26.27 10.03 -20.17
N ARG A 28 26.78 9.10 -19.36
CA ARG A 28 26.13 7.84 -18.97
C ARG A 28 25.91 7.83 -17.47
N VAL A 29 24.69 7.49 -17.07
CA VAL A 29 24.30 7.32 -15.67
C VAL A 29 23.89 5.87 -15.43
N LEU A 30 24.52 5.21 -14.48
CA LEU A 30 24.23 3.83 -14.09
C LEU A 30 23.46 3.78 -12.78
N LEU A 31 22.25 3.23 -12.81
CA LEU A 31 21.45 2.91 -11.64
C LEU A 31 21.86 1.53 -11.11
N VAL A 32 22.45 1.49 -9.91
CA VAL A 32 23.00 0.27 -9.31
C VAL A 32 22.02 -0.29 -8.28
N VAL A 33 21.31 -1.36 -8.65
CA VAL A 33 20.28 -1.99 -7.82
C VAL A 33 20.85 -3.17 -7.05
N HIS A 34 20.78 -3.12 -5.72
CA HIS A 34 21.13 -4.26 -4.88
C HIS A 34 19.93 -5.18 -4.64
N ASN A 35 18.77 -4.59 -4.35
CA ASN A 35 17.48 -5.27 -4.16
C ASN A 35 16.32 -4.30 -4.47
N VAL A 36 15.08 -4.79 -4.45
CA VAL A 36 13.89 -3.98 -4.75
C VAL A 36 13.73 -2.76 -3.82
N THR A 37 14.19 -2.86 -2.56
CA THR A 37 14.16 -1.73 -1.62
C THR A 37 15.05 -0.58 -2.12
N SER A 38 16.30 -0.89 -2.49
CA SER A 38 17.21 0.10 -3.07
C SER A 38 16.70 0.65 -4.41
N ALA A 39 16.13 -0.21 -5.24
CA ALA A 39 15.57 0.22 -6.52
C ALA A 39 14.42 1.21 -6.36
N GLY A 40 13.56 1.00 -5.36
CA GLY A 40 12.46 1.93 -5.04
C GLY A 40 12.93 3.35 -4.71
N ARG A 41 14.16 3.53 -4.18
CA ARG A 41 14.77 4.86 -4.01
C ARG A 41 15.38 5.39 -5.30
N LEU A 42 15.99 4.53 -6.13
CA LEU A 42 16.51 4.98 -7.42
C LEU A 42 15.39 5.48 -8.34
N LEU A 43 14.20 4.89 -8.26
CA LEU A 43 13.00 5.39 -8.93
C LEU A 43 12.58 6.79 -8.46
N ASP A 44 12.89 7.18 -7.23
CA ASP A 44 12.56 8.53 -6.73
C ASP A 44 13.41 9.60 -7.41
N VAL A 45 14.63 9.26 -7.84
CA VAL A 45 15.60 10.22 -8.41
C VAL A 45 15.77 10.12 -9.92
N LEU A 46 15.25 9.06 -10.54
CA LEU A 46 15.17 8.90 -11.99
C LEU A 46 14.64 10.14 -12.73
N PRO A 47 13.58 10.83 -12.24
CA PRO A 47 13.01 11.98 -12.95
C PRO A 47 13.97 13.18 -13.07
N LEU A 48 15.03 13.22 -12.27
CA LEU A 48 16.02 14.30 -12.31
C LEU A 48 16.85 14.30 -13.60
N PHE A 49 16.76 13.23 -14.40
CA PHE A 49 17.41 13.09 -15.70
C PHE A 49 16.43 13.15 -16.89
N HIS A 50 15.12 13.32 -16.64
CA HIS A 50 14.13 13.38 -17.72
C HIS A 50 14.35 14.62 -18.61
N ASP A 51 14.01 14.46 -19.90
CA ASP A 51 14.14 15.50 -20.94
C ASP A 51 15.58 16.03 -21.16
N ASP A 52 16.61 15.30 -20.73
CA ASP A 52 18.00 15.63 -21.07
C ASP A 52 18.60 14.64 -22.08
N PHE A 53 18.57 15.03 -23.36
CA PHE A 53 19.14 14.26 -24.47
C PHE A 53 20.66 14.03 -24.36
N ARG A 54 21.35 14.67 -23.41
CA ARG A 54 22.79 14.49 -23.19
C ARG A 54 23.11 13.27 -22.32
N VAL A 55 22.11 12.73 -21.63
CA VAL A 55 22.26 11.66 -20.65
C VAL A 55 21.68 10.33 -21.16
N GLN A 56 22.48 9.26 -21.12
CA GLN A 56 22.02 7.89 -21.29
C GLN A 56 21.87 7.22 -19.92
N LEU A 57 20.65 6.81 -19.61
CA LEU A 57 20.35 6.03 -18.40
C LEU A 57 20.58 4.54 -18.65
N LEU A 58 21.19 3.87 -17.68
CA LEU A 58 21.51 2.45 -17.68
C LEU A 58 21.12 1.88 -16.31
N ALA A 59 20.87 0.58 -16.24
CA ALA A 59 20.64 -0.12 -14.98
C ALA A 59 21.52 -1.36 -14.85
N THR A 60 21.85 -1.75 -13.62
CA THR A 60 22.48 -3.04 -13.32
C THR A 60 21.95 -3.58 -12.00
N SER A 61 21.91 -4.90 -11.86
CA SER A 61 21.84 -5.52 -10.54
C SER A 61 23.26 -5.80 -10.04
N THR A 62 23.49 -5.73 -8.73
CA THR A 62 24.76 -6.18 -8.15
C THR A 62 24.84 -7.69 -7.99
N GLU A 63 23.70 -8.40 -8.12
CA GLU A 63 23.54 -9.86 -7.98
C GLU A 63 24.02 -10.44 -6.64
N SER A 64 24.41 -9.57 -5.70
CA SER A 64 25.04 -9.93 -4.42
C SER A 64 24.08 -9.93 -3.24
N SER A 65 22.83 -9.50 -3.42
CA SER A 65 21.83 -9.50 -2.35
C SER A 65 21.27 -10.90 -2.12
N ALA A 66 20.96 -11.22 -0.87
CA ALA A 66 20.15 -12.40 -0.54
C ALA A 66 18.70 -12.30 -1.10
N PHE A 67 18.24 -11.09 -1.44
CA PHE A 67 16.89 -10.81 -1.93
C PHE A 67 16.89 -10.41 -3.42
N GLN A 68 17.11 -11.38 -4.31
CA GLN A 68 17.13 -11.16 -5.77
C GLN A 68 15.74 -11.09 -6.42
N GLY A 69 14.71 -11.64 -5.77
CA GLY A 69 13.35 -11.66 -6.32
C GLY A 69 12.82 -10.25 -6.60
N GLY A 70 12.05 -10.09 -7.68
CA GLY A 70 11.41 -8.83 -8.05
C GLY A 70 12.28 -7.86 -8.86
N ILE A 71 13.61 -8.03 -8.88
CA ILE A 71 14.52 -7.11 -9.61
C ILE A 71 14.28 -7.21 -11.12
N ARG A 72 14.09 -8.41 -11.66
CA ARG A 72 13.88 -8.63 -13.09
C ARG A 72 12.58 -8.00 -13.57
N GLU A 73 11.51 -8.19 -12.81
CA GLU A 73 10.19 -7.61 -13.10
C GLU A 73 10.28 -6.08 -13.07
N LEU A 74 10.98 -5.52 -12.09
CA LEU A 74 11.18 -4.08 -11.97
C LEU A 74 11.99 -3.51 -13.14
N PHE A 75 13.03 -4.20 -13.60
CA PHE A 75 13.79 -3.78 -14.78
C PHE A 75 12.97 -3.85 -16.06
N ALA A 76 12.11 -4.86 -16.20
CA ALA A 76 11.18 -4.93 -17.33
C ALA A 76 10.18 -3.76 -17.32
N GLU A 77 9.70 -3.34 -16.15
CA GLU A 77 8.85 -2.15 -15.99
C GLU A 77 9.61 -0.86 -16.33
N LEU A 78 10.86 -0.73 -15.86
CA LEU A 78 11.69 0.45 -16.04
C LEU A 78 12.10 0.67 -17.51
N GLY A 79 12.26 -0.41 -18.29
CA GLY A 79 12.52 -0.34 -19.74
C GLY A 79 13.89 0.24 -20.14
N LEU A 80 14.82 0.39 -19.19
CA LEU A 80 16.18 0.85 -19.45
C LEU A 80 17.10 -0.29 -19.93
N PRO A 81 18.19 0.01 -20.67
CA PRO A 81 19.23 -0.99 -20.94
C PRO A 81 19.83 -1.52 -19.63
N VAL A 82 19.76 -2.83 -19.44
CA VAL A 82 20.28 -3.51 -18.25
C VAL A 82 21.60 -4.19 -18.57
N LEU A 83 22.66 -3.80 -17.86
CA LEU A 83 23.97 -4.43 -17.96
C LEU A 83 24.03 -5.60 -16.97
N PRO A 84 24.57 -6.76 -17.37
CA PRO A 84 25.10 -7.73 -16.43
C PRO A 84 26.13 -7.09 -15.51
N TRP A 85 26.21 -7.53 -14.25
CA TRP A 85 27.09 -6.90 -13.26
C TRP A 85 28.56 -6.82 -13.71
N GLU A 86 29.11 -7.91 -14.26
CA GLU A 86 30.49 -7.93 -14.77
C GLU A 86 30.70 -6.95 -15.93
N GLN A 87 29.70 -6.76 -16.80
CA GLN A 87 29.78 -5.75 -17.85
C GLN A 87 29.71 -4.33 -17.27
N ALA A 88 28.86 -4.10 -16.26
CA ALA A 88 28.77 -2.81 -15.58
C ALA A 88 30.10 -2.41 -14.94
N LEU A 89 30.81 -3.37 -14.32
CA LEU A 89 32.15 -3.16 -13.77
C LEU A 89 33.20 -2.80 -14.84
N ALA A 90 33.03 -3.25 -16.08
CA ALA A 90 33.96 -2.97 -17.18
C ALA A 90 33.55 -1.77 -18.05
N THR A 91 32.36 -1.19 -17.82
CA THR A 91 31.79 -0.12 -18.65
C THR A 91 32.04 1.24 -18.00
N PRO A 92 32.79 2.16 -18.63
CA PRO A 92 32.93 3.52 -18.14
C PRO A 92 31.59 4.27 -18.16
N VAL A 93 31.23 4.84 -17.02
CA VAL A 93 30.09 5.75 -16.86
C VAL A 93 30.55 7.05 -16.19
N ASP A 94 29.80 8.13 -16.37
CA ASP A 94 30.13 9.43 -15.78
C ASP A 94 29.61 9.52 -14.33
N LEU A 95 28.49 8.84 -14.06
CA LEU A 95 27.88 8.75 -12.73
C LEU A 95 27.25 7.37 -12.50
N ALA A 96 27.54 6.76 -11.36
CA ALA A 96 26.79 5.66 -10.80
C ALA A 96 25.98 6.14 -9.58
N VAL A 97 24.72 5.73 -9.50
CA VAL A 97 23.83 6.05 -8.37
C VAL A 97 23.35 4.76 -7.74
N SER A 98 23.62 4.60 -6.44
CA SER A 98 23.14 3.47 -5.64
C SER A 98 22.32 3.96 -4.46
N ALA A 99 21.40 3.12 -3.98
CA ALA A 99 20.73 3.33 -2.69
C ALA A 99 21.14 2.26 -1.63
N SER A 100 22.23 1.55 -1.88
CA SER A 100 22.75 0.49 -1.03
C SER A 100 24.28 0.43 -1.14
N PHE A 101 24.92 -0.25 -0.20
CA PHE A 101 26.35 -0.56 -0.23
C PHE A 101 26.63 -2.01 -0.65
N GLY A 102 25.61 -2.75 -1.08
CA GLY A 102 25.78 -4.13 -1.50
C GLY A 102 26.52 -4.24 -2.84
N GLY A 103 27.38 -5.25 -2.97
CA GLY A 103 28.25 -5.44 -4.14
C GLY A 103 29.59 -4.72 -3.99
N ARG A 104 30.49 -4.94 -4.95
CA ARG A 104 31.82 -4.31 -5.00
C ARG A 104 31.74 -2.96 -5.72
N LEU A 105 31.03 -2.01 -5.10
CA LEU A 105 30.80 -0.67 -5.67
C LEU A 105 32.11 0.10 -5.89
N ASP A 106 33.13 -0.18 -5.08
CA ASP A 106 34.50 0.34 -5.20
C ASP A 106 35.17 0.02 -6.54
N ARG A 107 34.65 -0.95 -7.30
CA ARG A 107 35.18 -1.37 -8.60
C ARG A 107 34.49 -0.70 -9.80
N LEU A 108 33.45 0.10 -9.59
CA LEU A 108 32.78 0.80 -10.68
C LEU A 108 33.67 1.91 -11.27
N HIS A 109 33.57 2.11 -12.57
CA HIS A 109 34.25 3.21 -13.26
C HIS A 109 33.34 4.44 -13.33
N GLY A 110 33.76 5.57 -12.77
CA GLY A 110 33.01 6.83 -12.79
C GLY A 110 32.88 7.43 -11.40
N ARG A 111 32.10 8.51 -11.27
CA ARG A 111 31.74 9.07 -9.97
C ARG A 111 30.62 8.25 -9.33
N LEU A 112 30.67 8.03 -8.02
CA LEU A 112 29.66 7.27 -7.28
C LEU A 112 28.90 8.15 -6.28
N ALA A 113 27.59 8.24 -6.45
CA ALA A 113 26.68 8.80 -5.45
C ALA A 113 25.88 7.68 -4.76
N VAL A 114 25.79 7.72 -3.43
CA VAL A 114 25.05 6.75 -2.62
C VAL A 114 23.99 7.44 -1.77
N LEU A 115 22.76 6.95 -1.84
CA LEU A 115 21.62 7.36 -1.03
C LEU A 115 21.26 6.31 0.01
N SER A 116 20.58 6.71 1.09
CA SER A 116 19.96 5.77 2.01
C SER A 116 18.74 5.10 1.36
N HIS A 117 18.59 3.78 1.46
CA HIS A 117 17.36 3.09 1.02
C HIS A 117 16.16 3.20 1.98
N GLY A 118 16.38 3.72 3.19
CA GLY A 118 15.35 3.99 4.18
C GLY A 118 15.35 5.45 4.62
N VAL A 119 14.79 5.74 5.80
CA VAL A 119 14.88 7.05 6.43
C VAL A 119 16.26 7.26 7.04
N GLY A 120 17.19 7.81 6.26
CA GLY A 120 18.57 8.00 6.66
C GLY A 120 19.30 6.69 7.00
N TYR A 121 20.35 6.79 7.82
CA TYR A 121 21.23 5.68 8.20
C TYR A 121 21.04 5.28 9.65
N THR A 122 20.09 4.38 9.91
CA THR A 122 19.61 4.09 11.28
C THR A 122 19.87 2.67 11.76
N LYS A 123 20.20 1.73 10.86
CA LYS A 123 20.30 0.30 11.17
C LYS A 123 21.74 -0.11 11.46
N LYS A 124 21.88 -1.08 12.36
CA LYS A 124 23.12 -1.84 12.52
C LYS A 124 23.03 -3.14 11.73
N LEU A 125 24.17 -3.63 11.26
CA LEU A 125 24.29 -5.00 10.79
C LEU A 125 25.11 -5.80 11.80
N LEU A 126 24.60 -6.98 12.16
CA LEU A 126 25.36 -7.93 12.96
C LEU A 126 26.56 -8.40 12.14
N VAL A 127 27.76 -8.05 12.59
CA VAL A 127 29.00 -8.66 12.09
C VAL A 127 29.32 -9.80 13.05
N THR A 128 29.47 -11.02 12.51
CA THR A 128 29.63 -12.27 13.27
C THR A 128 31.00 -12.44 13.94
N GLU A 129 31.74 -11.36 14.22
CA GLU A 129 33.02 -11.44 14.93
C GLU A 129 32.90 -10.88 16.36
N ALA A 130 33.26 -11.75 17.31
CA ALA A 130 33.09 -11.53 18.74
C ALA A 130 33.88 -10.32 19.25
N GLY A 131 33.17 -9.36 19.85
CA GLY A 131 33.75 -8.33 20.73
C GLY A 131 33.88 -6.92 20.16
N GLY A 132 33.54 -6.69 18.89
CA GLY A 132 33.49 -5.36 18.27
C GLY A 132 32.15 -4.65 18.45
N ARG A 133 32.14 -3.31 18.39
CA ARG A 133 30.90 -2.52 18.30
C ARG A 133 30.28 -2.75 16.91
N GLU A 134 29.04 -3.21 16.86
CA GLU A 134 28.33 -3.45 15.59
C GLU A 134 28.24 -2.16 14.76
N PRO A 135 28.71 -2.18 13.48
CA PRO A 135 28.78 -0.99 12.65
C PRO A 135 27.39 -0.53 12.22
N THR A 136 27.23 0.78 12.13
CA THR A 136 26.05 1.41 11.54
C THR A 136 26.14 1.28 10.04
N PHE A 137 25.14 0.63 9.46
CA PHE A 137 25.08 0.39 8.03
C PHE A 137 25.11 1.70 7.24
N GLY A 138 26.11 1.84 6.37
CA GLY A 138 26.28 2.99 5.49
C GLY A 138 26.87 4.26 6.12
N LEU A 139 27.24 4.24 7.41
CA LEU A 139 27.98 5.35 8.05
C LEU A 139 29.31 4.93 8.69
N SER A 140 29.57 3.63 8.84
CA SER A 140 30.81 3.13 9.44
C SER A 140 31.90 2.86 8.38
N PRO A 141 33.20 2.90 8.76
CA PRO A 141 34.33 2.76 7.83
C PRO A 141 34.26 1.53 6.94
N GLU A 142 33.73 0.42 7.44
CA GLU A 142 33.61 -0.85 6.70
C GLU A 142 32.72 -0.73 5.45
N TRP A 143 31.87 0.29 5.39
CA TRP A 143 30.96 0.55 4.26
C TRP A 143 31.46 1.66 3.33
N LEU A 144 32.37 2.51 3.80
CA LEU A 144 32.74 3.76 3.12
C LEU A 144 34.19 3.77 2.64
N LEU A 145 35.06 2.99 3.27
CA LEU A 145 36.49 2.99 2.97
C LEU A 145 36.92 1.74 2.21
N ALA A 146 37.68 1.95 1.13
CA ALA A 146 38.42 0.90 0.44
C ALA A 146 39.92 1.20 0.60
N ASN A 147 40.66 0.27 1.22
CA ASN A 147 42.08 0.47 1.58
C ASN A 147 42.34 1.73 2.44
N GLY A 148 41.39 2.10 3.30
CA GLY A 148 41.50 3.25 4.19
C GLY A 148 41.07 4.59 3.58
N GLU A 149 40.72 4.62 2.30
CA GLU A 149 40.29 5.83 1.59
C GLU A 149 38.81 5.76 1.20
N PRO A 150 38.04 6.86 1.26
CA PRO A 150 36.66 6.87 0.77
C PRO A 150 36.57 6.53 -0.72
N PHE A 151 35.65 5.63 -1.09
CA PHE A 151 35.40 5.27 -2.50
C PHE A 151 34.11 5.89 -3.08
N VAL A 152 33.36 6.64 -2.26
CA VAL A 152 32.13 7.32 -2.65
C VAL A 152 32.43 8.80 -2.89
N ASP A 153 32.00 9.35 -4.03
CA ASP A 153 32.17 10.78 -4.36
C ASP A 153 31.02 11.67 -3.83
N GLY A 154 29.87 11.06 -3.51
CA GLY A 154 28.71 11.76 -2.95
C GLY A 154 27.87 10.86 -2.04
N LEU A 155 28.13 10.91 -0.74
CA LEU A 155 27.31 10.27 0.29
C LEU A 155 26.14 11.18 0.67
N VAL A 156 24.96 10.89 0.16
CA VAL A 156 23.77 11.70 0.40
C VAL A 156 23.26 11.50 1.82
N LEU A 157 23.13 12.60 2.55
CA LEU A 157 22.55 12.68 3.88
C LEU A 157 21.24 13.47 3.85
N SER A 158 20.25 13.02 4.60
CA SER A 158 18.96 13.69 4.68
C SER A 158 18.92 14.82 5.70
N HIS A 159 19.79 14.78 6.72
CA HIS A 159 19.79 15.74 7.82
C HIS A 159 21.20 15.86 8.49
N PRO A 160 21.57 17.00 9.12
CA PRO A 160 22.90 17.22 9.72
C PRO A 160 23.33 16.27 10.84
N GLU A 161 22.38 15.64 11.54
CA GLU A 161 22.67 14.66 12.59
C GLU A 161 23.43 13.44 12.04
N GLN A 162 23.21 13.09 10.78
CA GLN A 162 23.96 12.04 10.09
C GLN A 162 25.40 12.46 9.86
N LEU A 163 25.64 13.73 9.51
CA LEU A 163 26.99 14.27 9.34
C LEU A 163 27.75 14.26 10.68
N GLU A 164 27.10 14.64 11.78
CA GLU A 164 27.68 14.58 13.12
C GLU A 164 28.00 13.15 13.57
N ARG A 165 27.19 12.17 13.17
CA ARG A 165 27.48 10.74 13.40
C ARG A 165 28.63 10.26 12.52
N LEU A 166 28.66 10.63 11.25
CA LEU A 166 29.72 10.29 10.31
C LEU A 166 31.08 10.81 10.81
N ARG A 167 31.19 12.09 11.15
CA ARG A 167 32.43 12.71 11.68
C ARG A 167 33.05 11.98 12.87
N ARG A 168 32.22 11.35 13.70
CA ARG A 168 32.68 10.62 14.89
C ARG A 168 33.20 9.22 14.57
N VAL A 169 32.73 8.61 13.48
CA VAL A 169 32.92 7.18 13.22
C VAL A 169 33.76 6.93 11.97
N CYS A 170 33.69 7.80 10.97
CA CYS A 170 34.47 7.76 9.73
C CYS A 170 34.72 9.21 9.22
N PRO A 171 35.57 10.00 9.90
CA PRO A 171 35.88 11.37 9.50
C PRO A 171 36.50 11.47 8.09
N GLU A 172 37.18 10.41 7.62
CA GLU A 172 37.77 10.34 6.29
C GLU A 172 36.73 10.54 5.19
N ALA A 173 35.49 10.08 5.40
CA ALA A 173 34.40 10.20 4.44
C ALA A 173 33.62 11.53 4.55
N GLU A 174 34.06 12.48 5.39
CA GLU A 174 33.36 13.76 5.57
C GLU A 174 33.28 14.57 4.28
N GLU A 175 34.36 14.62 3.49
CA GLU A 175 34.40 15.42 2.26
C GLU A 175 33.42 14.92 1.18
N ALA A 176 33.10 13.62 1.22
CA ALA A 176 32.11 13.01 0.32
C ALA A 176 30.67 13.29 0.75
N ALA A 177 30.44 13.79 1.97
CA ALA A 177 29.10 13.93 2.53
C ALA A 177 28.34 15.13 1.94
N VAL A 178 27.12 14.89 1.45
CA VAL A 178 26.28 15.92 0.82
C VAL A 178 24.90 15.93 1.46
N LEU A 179 24.53 17.07 2.07
CA LEU A 179 23.18 17.30 2.58
C LEU A 179 22.23 17.58 1.41
N ALA A 180 21.42 16.59 1.03
CA ALA A 180 20.48 16.70 -0.09
C ALA A 180 19.04 16.33 0.29
N GLY A 181 18.73 16.20 1.57
CA GLY A 181 17.38 15.91 2.05
C GLY A 181 16.90 14.48 1.71
N ASP A 182 15.59 14.25 1.78
CA ASP A 182 14.98 12.95 1.51
C ASP A 182 13.94 13.08 0.38
N PRO A 183 14.21 12.56 -0.84
CA PRO A 183 13.30 12.71 -1.96
C PRO A 183 11.99 11.92 -1.75
N CYS A 184 12.03 10.84 -0.98
CA CYS A 184 10.81 10.12 -0.63
C CYS A 184 9.94 10.94 0.33
N PHE A 185 10.55 11.62 1.30
CA PHE A 185 9.81 12.50 2.20
C PHE A 185 9.22 13.70 1.45
N ASP A 186 9.95 14.30 0.52
CA ASP A 186 9.44 15.37 -0.35
C ASP A 186 8.21 14.92 -1.14
N ARG A 187 8.23 13.71 -1.72
CA ARG A 187 7.06 13.12 -2.40
C ARG A 187 5.89 12.89 -1.45
N LEU A 188 6.15 12.46 -0.21
CA LEU A 188 5.11 12.30 0.81
C LEU A 188 4.50 13.66 1.20
N LEU A 189 5.32 14.70 1.41
CA LEU A 189 4.87 16.05 1.72
C LEU A 189 4.00 16.62 0.59
N ALA A 190 4.45 16.50 -0.66
CA ALA A 190 3.69 16.93 -1.84
C ALA A 190 2.37 16.14 -2.01
N GLY A 191 2.37 14.87 -1.59
CA GLY A 191 1.20 14.00 -1.66
C GLY A 191 0.10 14.28 -0.61
N ARG A 192 0.41 14.99 0.48
CA ARG A 192 -0.51 15.17 1.63
C ARG A 192 -1.88 15.73 1.23
N ALA A 193 -1.91 16.71 0.33
CA ALA A 193 -3.14 17.34 -0.14
C ALA A 193 -4.10 16.38 -0.86
N TYR A 194 -3.62 15.22 -1.30
CA TYR A 194 -4.38 14.22 -2.04
C TYR A 194 -4.86 13.05 -1.19
N ARG A 195 -4.76 13.13 0.15
CA ARG A 195 -5.21 12.11 1.11
C ARG A 195 -6.54 11.47 0.74
N GLU A 196 -7.57 12.28 0.49
CA GLU A 196 -8.92 11.78 0.18
C GLU A 196 -9.00 11.02 -1.16
N ARG A 197 -8.11 11.32 -2.12
CA ARG A 197 -8.03 10.56 -3.38
C ARG A 197 -7.47 9.16 -3.10
N PHE A 198 -6.41 9.05 -2.30
CA PHE A 198 -5.82 7.77 -1.92
C PHE A 198 -6.77 6.93 -1.05
N ARG A 199 -7.50 7.56 -0.13
CA ARG A 199 -8.55 6.90 0.67
C ARG A 199 -9.61 6.26 -0.21
N ARG A 200 -10.14 7.00 -1.19
CA ARG A 200 -11.13 6.45 -2.14
C ARG A 200 -10.56 5.32 -2.99
N ALA A 201 -9.33 5.44 -3.48
CA ALA A 201 -8.68 4.36 -4.25
C ALA A 201 -8.57 3.06 -3.44
N LEU A 202 -8.30 3.15 -2.13
CA LEU A 202 -8.21 1.99 -1.22
C LEU A 202 -9.58 1.49 -0.72
N GLY A 203 -10.68 2.06 -1.24
CA GLY A 203 -12.04 1.73 -0.83
C GLY A 203 -12.38 2.16 0.60
N VAL A 204 -11.67 3.16 1.15
CA VAL A 204 -11.99 3.74 2.46
C VAL A 204 -13.16 4.69 2.31
N ARG A 205 -14.23 4.41 3.03
CA ARG A 205 -15.47 5.21 3.02
C ARG A 205 -15.37 6.41 3.94
N ARG A 206 -16.26 7.39 3.73
CA ARG A 206 -16.34 8.59 4.55
C ARG A 206 -16.59 8.23 6.01
N GLY A 207 -15.71 8.73 6.89
CA GLY A 207 -15.76 8.47 8.33
C GLY A 207 -15.23 7.10 8.78
N GLN A 208 -14.87 6.21 7.85
CA GLN A 208 -14.18 4.96 8.16
C GLN A 208 -12.71 5.23 8.51
N ARG A 209 -12.17 4.54 9.52
CA ARG A 209 -10.76 4.65 9.92
C ARG A 209 -9.90 3.67 9.13
N LEU A 210 -8.87 4.14 8.44
CA LEU A 210 -7.87 3.30 7.79
C LEU A 210 -6.75 2.95 8.78
N VAL A 211 -6.63 1.66 9.09
CA VAL A 211 -5.52 1.08 9.86
C VAL A 211 -4.52 0.47 8.89
N VAL A 212 -3.29 0.98 8.91
CA VAL A 212 -2.17 0.42 8.16
C VAL A 212 -1.34 -0.46 9.09
N LEU A 213 -1.28 -1.75 8.79
CA LEU A 213 -0.28 -2.65 9.36
C LEU A 213 1.00 -2.49 8.55
N ASN A 214 2.15 -2.30 9.18
CA ASN A 214 3.42 -2.33 8.46
C ASN A 214 4.49 -3.16 9.16
N SER A 215 5.40 -3.72 8.37
CA SER A 215 6.55 -4.41 8.93
C SER A 215 7.84 -4.17 8.15
N THR A 216 8.91 -3.86 8.88
CA THR A 216 10.29 -4.01 8.41
C THR A 216 10.67 -5.47 8.29
N TRP A 217 11.64 -5.76 7.43
CA TRP A 217 12.23 -7.09 7.32
C TRP A 217 13.12 -7.42 8.54
N ASN A 218 13.36 -8.73 8.73
CA ASN A 218 14.07 -9.42 9.82
C ASN A 218 13.13 -10.11 10.83
N PRO A 219 13.61 -11.16 11.54
CA PRO A 219 12.80 -11.88 12.52
C PRO A 219 12.21 -11.00 13.62
N GLU A 220 12.83 -9.87 13.95
CA GLU A 220 12.35 -8.99 15.00
C GLU A 220 11.24 -8.02 14.53
N GLY A 221 11.02 -7.87 13.22
CA GLY A 221 9.91 -7.06 12.67
C GLY A 221 8.54 -7.64 13.03
N LEU A 222 7.47 -6.85 12.87
CA LEU A 222 6.09 -7.29 13.17
C LEU A 222 5.66 -8.56 12.41
N PHE A 223 6.16 -8.76 11.18
CA PHE A 223 5.89 -9.96 10.39
C PHE A 223 6.80 -11.14 10.73
N GLY A 224 7.85 -10.91 11.51
CA GLY A 224 8.78 -11.92 11.96
C GLY A 224 8.35 -12.59 13.26
N ASN A 225 9.05 -13.66 13.62
CA ASN A 225 8.80 -14.48 14.81
C ASN A 225 9.99 -14.55 15.78
N GLY A 226 11.02 -13.73 15.56
CA GLY A 226 12.25 -13.69 16.36
C GLY A 226 12.29 -12.59 17.42
N GLY A 227 11.21 -11.81 17.56
CA GLY A 227 11.04 -10.89 18.69
C GLY A 227 10.68 -11.63 19.99
N GLY A 228 10.48 -10.88 21.07
CA GLY A 228 10.10 -11.46 22.38
C GLY A 228 8.82 -12.30 22.35
N HIS A 229 7.89 -12.00 21.45
CA HIS A 229 6.67 -12.77 21.19
C HIS A 229 6.25 -12.64 19.72
N ASP A 230 5.87 -13.76 19.09
CA ASP A 230 5.20 -13.76 17.78
C ASP A 230 3.70 -13.47 17.97
N ILE A 231 3.34 -12.20 17.80
CA ILE A 231 1.96 -11.72 18.06
C ILE A 231 1.11 -11.66 16.79
N LEU A 232 1.70 -11.75 15.59
CA LEU A 232 0.95 -11.53 14.36
C LEU A 232 -0.14 -12.60 14.13
N PRO A 233 0.10 -13.91 14.37
CA PRO A 233 -0.92 -14.94 14.22
C PRO A 233 -2.16 -14.74 15.10
N SER A 234 -2.01 -14.16 16.29
CA SER A 234 -3.12 -13.87 17.20
C SER A 234 -3.74 -12.49 16.94
N LEU A 235 -2.94 -11.49 16.53
CA LEU A 235 -3.40 -10.13 16.25
C LEU A 235 -4.32 -10.06 15.02
N LEU A 236 -3.96 -10.70 13.91
CA LEU A 236 -4.72 -10.65 12.65
C LEU A 236 -6.20 -11.07 12.80
N PRO A 237 -6.54 -12.25 13.38
CA PRO A 237 -7.94 -12.63 13.55
C PRO A 237 -8.67 -11.71 14.53
N ARG A 238 -7.99 -11.17 15.54
CA ARG A 238 -8.59 -10.23 16.51
C ARG A 238 -8.93 -8.88 15.89
N LEU A 239 -8.07 -8.34 15.03
CA LEU A 239 -8.37 -7.13 14.28
C LEU A 239 -9.67 -7.29 13.47
N ALA A 240 -9.86 -8.42 12.79
CA ALA A 240 -11.10 -8.70 12.05
C ALA A 240 -12.32 -8.97 12.95
N ALA A 241 -12.10 -9.54 14.14
CA ALA A 241 -13.15 -9.88 15.09
C ALA A 241 -13.63 -8.70 15.92
N GLU A 242 -12.77 -7.72 16.18
CA GLU A 242 -13.03 -6.61 17.11
C GLU A 242 -13.24 -5.26 16.40
N LEU A 243 -12.73 -5.09 15.18
CA LEU A 243 -12.89 -3.85 14.39
C LEU A 243 -14.04 -4.01 13.38
N PRO A 244 -15.17 -3.30 13.54
CA PRO A 244 -16.29 -3.41 12.62
C PRO A 244 -15.89 -3.02 11.19
N ALA A 245 -16.28 -3.83 10.21
CA ALA A 245 -15.99 -3.65 8.78
C ALA A 245 -16.55 -2.35 8.20
N ASP A 246 -17.59 -1.79 8.84
CA ASP A 246 -18.24 -0.53 8.52
C ASP A 246 -17.47 0.69 9.03
N ASP A 247 -16.69 0.50 10.09
CA ASP A 247 -16.01 1.57 10.82
C ASP A 247 -14.50 1.59 10.56
N TYR A 248 -13.93 0.43 10.19
CA TYR A 248 -12.50 0.25 9.97
C TYR A 248 -12.19 -0.41 8.62
N ARG A 249 -11.11 0.05 7.98
CA ARG A 249 -10.47 -0.56 6.81
C ARG A 249 -9.07 -0.99 7.20
N LEU A 250 -8.69 -2.22 6.84
CA LEU A 250 -7.37 -2.78 7.11
C LEU A 250 -6.57 -2.90 5.82
N VAL A 251 -5.33 -2.42 5.84
CA VAL A 251 -4.34 -2.66 4.78
C VAL A 251 -2.99 -3.05 5.40
N ALA A 252 -2.17 -3.80 4.66
CA ALA A 252 -0.84 -4.18 5.09
C ALA A 252 0.24 -3.74 4.08
N VAL A 253 1.26 -3.07 4.60
CA VAL A 253 2.48 -2.64 3.89
C VAL A 253 3.65 -3.48 4.40
N LEU A 254 4.08 -4.46 3.61
CA LEU A 254 5.23 -5.29 3.94
C LEU A 254 6.47 -4.78 3.23
N HIS A 255 7.61 -4.80 3.92
CA HIS A 255 8.89 -4.44 3.32
C HIS A 255 9.19 -5.29 2.06
N PRO A 256 9.79 -4.74 0.99
CA PRO A 256 10.08 -5.49 -0.23
C PRO A 256 10.85 -6.81 0.03
N ASN A 257 11.83 -6.80 0.94
CA ASN A 257 12.57 -8.03 1.30
C ASN A 257 11.68 -9.13 1.92
N ILE A 258 10.57 -8.80 2.61
CA ILE A 258 9.59 -9.80 3.06
C ILE A 258 8.86 -10.37 1.84
N TRP A 259 8.37 -9.48 0.98
CA TRP A 259 7.56 -9.81 -0.19
C TRP A 259 8.31 -10.73 -1.17
N TYR A 260 9.54 -10.34 -1.51
CA TYR A 260 10.35 -11.04 -2.50
C TYR A 260 11.26 -12.11 -1.89
N GLY A 261 11.52 -12.08 -0.58
CA GLY A 261 12.26 -13.13 0.12
C GLY A 261 11.44 -14.41 0.31
N HIS A 262 10.16 -14.29 0.67
CA HIS A 262 9.26 -15.44 0.79
C HIS A 262 8.49 -15.75 -0.49
N GLY A 263 8.36 -14.77 -1.38
CA GLY A 263 7.58 -14.86 -2.60
C GLY A 263 6.13 -14.37 -2.40
N PRO A 264 5.56 -13.60 -3.37
CA PRO A 264 4.21 -13.04 -3.26
C PRO A 264 3.10 -14.09 -3.09
N GLY A 265 3.31 -15.32 -3.55
CA GLY A 265 2.39 -16.44 -3.35
C GLY A 265 2.34 -16.90 -1.89
N GLN A 266 3.49 -17.07 -1.26
CA GLN A 266 3.59 -17.52 0.14
C GLN A 266 2.98 -16.49 1.11
N ILE A 267 3.24 -15.20 0.89
CA ILE A 267 2.64 -14.11 1.68
C ILE A 267 1.11 -14.16 1.58
N ARG A 268 0.57 -14.38 0.38
CA ARG A 268 -0.88 -14.50 0.16
C ARG A 268 -1.49 -15.71 0.84
N VAL A 269 -0.75 -16.83 0.93
CA VAL A 269 -1.18 -18.04 1.66
C VAL A 269 -1.19 -17.80 3.17
N TRP A 270 -0.12 -17.23 3.74
CA TRP A 270 -0.06 -16.93 5.17
C TRP A 270 -1.12 -15.93 5.62
N LEU A 271 -1.45 -14.96 4.77
CA LEU A 271 -2.44 -13.92 5.05
C LEU A 271 -3.83 -14.22 4.50
N ASP A 272 -4.10 -15.44 4.01
CA ASP A 272 -5.37 -15.79 3.35
C ASP A 272 -6.60 -15.46 4.21
N ARG A 273 -6.59 -15.88 5.48
CA ARG A 273 -7.70 -15.61 6.41
C ARG A 273 -7.91 -14.11 6.60
N ALA A 274 -6.85 -13.35 6.87
CA ALA A 274 -6.93 -11.90 7.04
C ALA A 274 -7.45 -11.21 5.78
N ARG A 275 -7.02 -11.66 4.60
CA ARG A 275 -7.50 -11.14 3.31
C ARG A 275 -8.98 -11.41 3.09
N ARG A 276 -9.45 -12.64 3.36
CA ARG A 276 -10.88 -12.98 3.30
C ARG A 276 -11.72 -12.19 4.31
N SER A 277 -11.12 -11.78 5.44
CA SER A 277 -11.74 -10.85 6.41
C SER A 277 -11.69 -9.38 5.99
N GLY A 278 -11.03 -9.03 4.88
CA GLY A 278 -11.00 -7.67 4.33
C GLY A 278 -9.66 -6.92 4.46
N LEU A 279 -8.55 -7.60 4.78
CA LEU A 279 -7.20 -7.02 4.70
C LEU A 279 -6.73 -6.93 3.24
N THR A 280 -6.36 -5.74 2.77
CA THR A 280 -5.69 -5.57 1.47
C THR A 280 -4.16 -5.57 1.62
N LEU A 281 -3.45 -6.29 0.75
CA LEU A 281 -1.98 -6.22 0.65
C LEU A 281 -1.60 -5.10 -0.31
N ILE A 282 -0.79 -4.16 0.16
CA ILE A 282 -0.36 -3.00 -0.62
C ILE A 282 0.91 -3.34 -1.39
N ASP A 283 0.98 -2.91 -2.65
CA ASP A 283 2.19 -3.05 -3.45
C ASP A 283 3.40 -2.36 -2.77
N PRO A 284 4.51 -3.09 -2.56
CA PRO A 284 5.61 -2.61 -1.74
C PRO A 284 6.49 -1.55 -2.44
N VAL A 285 6.32 -1.30 -3.74
CA VAL A 285 7.13 -0.35 -4.51
C VAL A 285 6.32 0.92 -4.80
N HIS A 286 5.11 0.75 -5.32
CA HIS A 286 4.36 1.81 -5.97
C HIS A 286 3.23 2.41 -5.13
N ALA A 287 2.72 1.68 -4.13
CA ALA A 287 1.48 2.05 -3.43
C ALA A 287 1.62 2.32 -1.92
N TRP A 288 2.75 1.96 -1.29
CA TRP A 288 2.93 2.07 0.16
C TRP A 288 2.84 3.51 0.69
N ARG A 289 3.29 4.50 -0.09
CA ARG A 289 3.23 5.93 0.28
C ARG A 289 1.80 6.45 0.29
N GLN A 290 1.00 6.02 -0.67
CA GLN A 290 -0.41 6.37 -0.81
C GLN A 290 -1.22 5.75 0.33
N ALA A 291 -0.94 4.50 0.69
CA ALA A 291 -1.52 3.86 1.87
C ALA A 291 -1.17 4.61 3.17
N LEU A 292 0.10 5.02 3.31
CA LEU A 292 0.54 5.81 4.46
C LEU A 292 -0.18 7.17 4.53
N LEU A 293 -0.24 7.92 3.43
CA LEU A 293 -0.92 9.22 3.38
C LEU A 293 -2.43 9.12 3.59
N ALA A 294 -3.04 7.96 3.31
CA ALA A 294 -4.45 7.69 3.55
C ALA A 294 -4.76 7.27 5.01
N ALA A 295 -3.74 6.86 5.78
CA ALA A 295 -3.86 6.20 7.08
C ALA A 295 -4.41 7.14 8.16
N ASP A 296 -5.32 6.65 8.99
CA ASP A 296 -5.71 7.33 10.24
C ASP A 296 -4.81 6.87 11.40
N VAL A 297 -4.33 5.63 11.35
CA VAL A 297 -3.41 5.06 12.35
C VAL A 297 -2.54 3.98 11.72
N VAL A 298 -1.31 3.87 12.21
CA VAL A 298 -0.34 2.84 11.82
C VAL A 298 -0.08 1.91 13.00
N VAL A 299 -0.22 0.61 12.78
CA VAL A 299 0.23 -0.45 13.70
C VAL A 299 1.48 -1.07 13.08
N GLY A 300 2.63 -0.74 13.63
CA GLY A 300 3.91 -0.94 12.96
C GLY A 300 5.01 -1.47 13.85
N ASP A 301 6.23 -1.44 13.31
CA ASP A 301 7.44 -1.80 14.03
C ASP A 301 8.53 -0.72 13.95
N PHE A 302 9.75 -1.05 14.37
CA PHE A 302 10.94 -0.18 14.34
C PHE A 302 11.47 0.13 12.92
N GLY A 303 10.64 0.01 11.88
CA GLY A 303 10.94 0.27 10.48
C GLY A 303 10.80 1.73 10.03
N ALA A 304 11.33 2.02 8.83
CA ALA A 304 11.26 3.36 8.23
C ALA A 304 9.83 3.84 7.95
N VAL A 305 8.91 2.93 7.59
CA VAL A 305 7.51 3.29 7.29
C VAL A 305 6.82 3.86 8.54
N SER A 306 7.01 3.24 9.71
CA SER A 306 6.50 3.75 10.98
C SER A 306 7.06 5.13 11.32
N TYR A 307 8.34 5.35 11.03
CA TYR A 307 8.99 6.64 11.29
C TYR A 307 8.52 7.74 10.34
N TYR A 308 8.34 7.44 9.05
CA TYR A 308 7.70 8.37 8.11
C TYR A 308 6.26 8.68 8.53
N ALA A 309 5.51 7.70 9.04
CA ALA A 309 4.17 7.94 9.60
C ALA A 309 4.22 9.00 10.72
N ALA A 310 5.13 8.80 11.67
CA ALA A 310 5.32 9.71 12.79
C ALA A 310 5.78 11.10 12.33
N ALA A 311 6.68 11.18 11.33
CA ALA A 311 7.13 12.44 10.72
C ALA A 311 6.00 13.17 9.97
N LEU A 312 5.00 12.44 9.49
CA LEU A 312 3.78 12.99 8.91
C LEU A 312 2.74 13.41 9.97
N GLY A 313 3.00 13.16 11.25
CA GLY A 313 2.07 13.39 12.36
C GLY A 313 1.00 12.32 12.50
N ILE A 314 1.10 11.21 11.78
CA ILE A 314 0.15 10.09 11.84
C ILE A 314 0.40 9.30 13.13
N PRO A 315 -0.64 8.94 13.91
CA PRO A 315 -0.50 8.10 15.10
C PRO A 315 0.12 6.75 14.77
N VAL A 316 1.10 6.32 15.58
CA VAL A 316 1.79 5.04 15.45
C VAL A 316 1.71 4.26 16.75
N LEU A 317 1.21 3.03 16.68
CA LEU A 317 1.23 2.04 17.75
C LEU A 317 2.28 0.97 17.41
N LEU A 318 3.35 0.88 18.21
CA LEU A 318 4.41 -0.10 17.96
C LEU A 318 4.00 -1.48 18.47
N ALA A 319 3.80 -2.40 17.53
CA ALA A 319 3.54 -3.81 17.77
C ALA A 319 4.84 -4.63 17.89
N SER A 320 5.94 -4.14 17.31
CA SER A 320 7.30 -4.60 17.63
C SER A 320 8.25 -3.41 17.79
N ALA A 321 9.03 -3.42 18.86
CA ALA A 321 9.84 -2.26 19.27
C ALA A 321 11.26 -2.65 19.70
N THR A 322 11.83 -3.65 19.03
CA THR A 322 13.24 -4.05 19.22
C THR A 322 14.19 -2.91 18.88
N GLN A 323 15.16 -2.66 19.75
CA GLN A 323 16.17 -1.61 19.59
C GLN A 323 17.54 -2.16 19.14
N ASP A 324 17.79 -3.46 19.30
CA ASP A 324 19.12 -4.06 19.07
C ASP A 324 19.63 -3.88 17.64
N ARG A 325 18.70 -3.77 16.68
CA ARG A 325 18.98 -3.53 15.25
C ARG A 325 19.17 -2.06 14.89
N LEU A 326 19.08 -1.14 15.85
CA LEU A 326 19.17 0.31 15.65
C LEU A 326 20.50 0.85 16.18
N ASP A 327 21.04 1.87 15.50
CA ASP A 327 22.03 2.73 16.13
C ASP A 327 21.35 3.51 17.27
N PRO A 328 21.78 3.35 18.54
CA PRO A 328 21.16 4.04 19.67
C PRO A 328 21.25 5.57 19.56
N ALA A 329 22.20 6.10 18.79
CA ALA A 329 22.35 7.53 18.52
C ALA A 329 21.47 8.03 17.37
N ALA A 330 20.79 7.15 16.62
CA ALA A 330 19.89 7.56 15.56
C ALA A 330 18.55 8.07 16.14
N PRO A 331 17.95 9.13 15.55
CA PRO A 331 16.62 9.62 15.94
C PRO A 331 15.52 8.54 15.93
N LEU A 332 15.63 7.56 15.03
CA LEU A 332 14.73 6.40 14.98
C LEU A 332 14.72 5.60 16.29
N ALA A 333 15.86 5.45 16.96
CA ALA A 333 15.93 4.74 18.24
C ALA A 333 15.22 5.51 19.35
N THR A 334 15.31 6.85 19.36
CA THR A 334 14.54 7.70 20.29
C THR A 334 13.04 7.53 20.06
N PHE A 335 12.58 7.61 18.80
CA PHE A 335 11.18 7.37 18.46
C PHE A 335 10.68 6.01 18.97
N VAL A 336 11.45 4.93 18.76
CA VAL A 336 11.05 3.58 19.20
C VAL A 336 10.96 3.44 20.73
N ARG A 337 11.75 4.23 21.47
CA ARG A 337 11.65 4.28 22.95
C ARG A 337 10.40 4.99 23.43
N GLU A 338 10.01 6.06 22.75
CA GLU A 338 8.96 6.98 23.20
C GLU A 338 7.57 6.64 22.66
N ALA A 339 7.48 6.00 21.49
CA ALA A 339 6.20 5.69 20.86
C ALA A 339 5.37 4.70 21.70
N PRO A 340 4.03 4.84 21.71
CA PRO A 340 3.15 3.94 22.44
C PRO A 340 3.23 2.52 21.86
N ARG A 341 3.06 1.53 22.73
CA ARG A 341 3.21 0.11 22.41
C ARG A 341 1.86 -0.58 22.41
N LEU A 342 1.65 -1.47 21.45
CA LEU A 342 0.51 -2.36 21.45
C LEU A 342 0.66 -3.33 22.63
N ASP A 343 -0.34 -3.41 23.49
CA ASP A 343 -0.52 -4.53 24.40
C ASP A 343 -1.05 -5.73 23.60
N PRO A 344 -0.28 -6.84 23.49
CA PRO A 344 -0.70 -8.02 22.75
C PRO A 344 -1.93 -8.71 23.34
N HIS A 345 -2.29 -8.45 24.59
CA HIS A 345 -3.41 -9.09 25.28
C HIS A 345 -4.64 -8.18 25.40
N GLY A 346 -4.45 -6.86 25.39
CA GLY A 346 -5.55 -5.87 25.41
C GLY A 346 -6.34 -5.82 24.09
N PRO A 347 -7.63 -5.41 24.12
CA PRO A 347 -8.48 -5.32 22.92
C PRO A 347 -7.94 -4.29 21.91
N PRO A 348 -7.72 -4.65 20.62
CA PRO A 348 -7.13 -3.73 19.66
C PRO A 348 -8.01 -2.49 19.40
N ARG A 349 -9.34 -2.63 19.46
CA ARG A 349 -10.25 -1.51 19.24
C ARG A 349 -10.01 -0.38 20.24
N ASP A 350 -10.00 -0.71 21.53
CA ASP A 350 -9.86 0.28 22.60
C ASP A 350 -8.49 0.95 22.55
N GLN A 351 -7.42 0.19 22.28
CA GLN A 351 -6.07 0.74 22.12
C GLN A 351 -5.97 1.73 20.94
N LEU A 352 -6.63 1.43 19.82
CA LEU A 352 -6.67 2.34 18.67
C LEU A 352 -7.52 3.58 18.97
N GLU A 353 -8.65 3.42 19.64
CA GLU A 353 -9.52 4.53 20.03
C GLU A 353 -8.83 5.47 21.03
N GLU A 354 -8.14 4.92 22.04
CA GLU A 354 -7.35 5.66 23.01
C GLU A 354 -6.20 6.41 22.32
N LEU A 355 -5.43 5.72 21.47
CA LEU A 355 -4.35 6.35 20.71
C LEU A 355 -4.87 7.53 19.88
N LEU A 356 -5.98 7.35 19.16
CA LEU A 356 -6.56 8.41 18.33
C LEU A 356 -7.10 9.59 19.16
N ALA A 357 -7.68 9.32 20.33
CA ALA A 357 -8.21 10.37 21.21
C ALA A 357 -7.11 11.26 21.81
N TRP A 358 -5.97 10.66 22.15
CA TRP A 358 -4.91 11.34 22.92
C TRP A 358 -3.63 11.63 22.13
N HIS A 359 -3.56 11.26 20.84
CA HIS A 359 -2.37 11.43 20.01
C HIS A 359 -1.83 12.87 20.02
N ARG A 360 -0.53 13.01 20.25
CA ARG A 360 0.23 14.23 20.06
C ARG A 360 1.49 13.89 19.26
N PRO A 361 1.69 14.48 18.07
CA PRO A 361 2.88 14.21 17.27
C PRO A 361 4.17 14.50 18.05
N LEU A 362 5.13 13.58 17.99
CA LEU A 362 6.48 13.79 18.49
C LEU A 362 7.21 14.75 17.54
N ALA A 363 7.95 15.73 18.07
CA ALA A 363 8.68 16.70 17.25
C ALA A 363 9.83 16.04 16.46
N GLY A 364 10.54 15.09 17.10
CA GLY A 364 11.74 14.48 16.56
C GLY A 364 11.58 13.88 15.15
N PRO A 365 10.61 12.98 14.89
CA PRO A 365 10.45 12.39 13.56
C PRO A 365 10.33 13.41 12.41
N ALA A 366 9.55 14.49 12.59
CA ALA A 366 9.39 15.48 11.54
C ALA A 366 10.67 16.31 11.32
N GLU A 367 11.36 16.67 12.41
CA GLU A 367 12.61 17.44 12.38
C GLU A 367 13.75 16.65 11.72
N PHE A 368 13.96 15.40 12.14
CA PHE A 368 15.14 14.62 11.75
C PHE A 368 14.98 13.80 10.47
N THR A 369 13.79 13.79 9.85
CA THR A 369 13.62 13.07 8.57
C THR A 369 14.35 13.79 7.43
N SER A 370 14.24 15.12 7.35
CA SER A 370 14.94 15.91 6.34
C SER A 370 15.18 17.35 6.80
N SER A 371 16.41 17.85 6.61
CA SER A 371 16.75 19.26 6.85
C SER A 371 16.43 20.19 5.68
N ALA A 372 16.00 19.65 4.54
CA ALA A 372 15.71 20.39 3.32
C ALA A 372 14.36 19.97 2.71
N PRO A 373 13.25 20.02 3.48
CA PRO A 373 11.95 19.56 3.00
C PRO A 373 11.49 20.35 1.77
N GLY A 374 11.15 19.63 0.71
CA GLY A 374 10.72 20.16 -0.59
C GLY A 374 11.86 20.59 -1.51
N ALA A 375 13.12 20.48 -1.09
CA ALA A 375 14.28 20.92 -1.86
C ALA A 375 15.18 19.77 -2.34
N SER A 376 14.87 18.52 -2.00
CA SER A 376 15.74 17.37 -2.28
C SER A 376 16.00 17.19 -3.77
N ALA A 377 14.98 17.39 -4.62
CA ALA A 377 15.11 17.31 -6.07
C ALA A 377 16.21 18.23 -6.62
N ALA A 378 16.20 19.49 -6.20
CA ALA A 378 17.16 20.50 -6.67
C ALA A 378 18.57 20.23 -6.13
N LEU A 379 18.69 19.79 -4.88
CA LEU A 379 19.99 19.48 -4.27
C LEU A 379 20.61 18.23 -4.91
N LEU A 380 19.83 17.17 -5.12
CA LEU A 380 20.27 15.94 -5.76
C LEU A 380 20.63 16.16 -7.23
N ARG A 381 19.82 16.92 -7.98
CA ARG A 381 20.16 17.20 -9.39
C ARG A 381 21.46 17.99 -9.50
N ARG A 382 21.66 19.00 -8.64
CA ARG A 382 22.93 19.74 -8.57
C ARG A 382 24.11 18.84 -8.27
N LEU A 383 23.98 17.93 -7.30
CA LEU A 383 25.01 16.94 -6.98
C LEU A 383 25.33 16.08 -8.20
N PHE A 384 24.32 15.45 -8.82
CA PHE A 384 24.52 14.52 -9.92
C PHE A 384 25.15 15.18 -11.15
N TYR A 385 24.69 16.37 -11.51
CA TYR A 385 25.23 17.12 -12.65
C TYR A 385 26.63 17.67 -12.36
N GLY A 386 26.91 18.07 -11.12
CA GLY A 386 28.26 18.42 -10.68
C GLY A 386 29.24 17.25 -10.78
N LEU A 387 28.85 16.05 -10.33
CA LEU A 387 29.67 14.83 -10.44
C LEU A 387 29.93 14.43 -11.90
N MET A 388 28.95 14.62 -12.78
CA MET A 388 29.11 14.37 -14.23
C MET A 388 29.90 15.45 -14.98
N ASP A 389 30.31 16.54 -14.33
CA ASP A 389 30.86 17.73 -15.01
C ASP A 389 29.97 18.15 -16.20
N LEU A 390 28.68 18.36 -15.90
CA LEU A 390 27.66 18.73 -16.87
C LEU A 390 26.79 19.87 -16.29
N PRO A 391 26.55 20.97 -17.01
CA PRO A 391 25.62 22.01 -16.55
C PRO A 391 24.20 21.48 -16.38
N GLU A 392 23.55 21.84 -15.27
CA GLU A 392 22.14 21.52 -15.02
C GLU A 392 21.23 22.07 -16.14
N PRO A 393 20.14 21.36 -16.51
CA PRO A 393 19.10 21.92 -17.34
C PRO A 393 18.46 23.16 -16.70
N ALA A 394 18.05 24.13 -17.52
CA ALA A 394 17.44 25.38 -17.04
C ALA A 394 16.05 25.19 -16.40
N ALA A 395 15.35 24.09 -16.72
CA ALA A 395 14.06 23.75 -16.12
C ALA A 395 14.22 23.36 -14.64
N PRO A 396 13.21 23.59 -13.78
CA PRO A 396 13.29 23.22 -12.37
C PRO A 396 13.46 21.69 -12.18
N ALA A 397 14.15 21.29 -11.12
CA ALA A 397 14.25 19.88 -10.72
C ALA A 397 12.95 19.46 -10.04
N LEU A 398 12.28 18.43 -10.55
CA LEU A 398 10.99 17.96 -10.03
C LEU A 398 11.03 16.45 -9.80
N LEU A 399 10.33 15.99 -8.77
CA LEU A 399 10.07 14.56 -8.52
C LEU A 399 8.69 14.21 -9.09
N GLU A 400 8.51 12.95 -9.48
CA GLU A 400 7.21 12.48 -9.95
C GLU A 400 6.17 12.49 -8.82
N PRO A 401 4.98 13.06 -9.05
CA PRO A 401 3.86 12.93 -8.13
C PRO A 401 3.57 11.47 -7.78
N LEU A 402 2.98 11.23 -6.60
CA LEU A 402 2.49 9.90 -6.28
C LEU A 402 1.27 9.59 -7.16
N SER A 403 1.34 8.50 -7.91
CA SER A 403 0.25 8.04 -8.77
C SER A 403 -0.97 7.64 -7.91
N LEU A 404 -2.16 7.80 -8.49
CA LEU A 404 -3.39 7.29 -7.89
C LEU A 404 -3.43 5.75 -8.08
N PRO A 405 -3.49 4.95 -7.01
CA PRO A 405 -3.59 3.50 -7.14
C PRO A 405 -4.89 3.08 -7.83
N PRO A 406 -4.94 1.88 -8.45
CA PRO A 406 -6.19 1.28 -8.90
C PRO A 406 -7.21 1.20 -7.76
N TYR A 407 -8.50 1.27 -8.10
CA TYR A 407 -9.57 1.11 -7.12
C TYR A 407 -9.60 -0.35 -6.62
N ASP A 408 -9.32 -0.55 -5.32
CA ASP A 408 -9.27 -1.87 -4.66
C ASP A 408 -10.16 -1.89 -3.39
N PRO A 409 -11.48 -2.06 -3.55
CA PRO A 409 -12.38 -2.18 -2.40
C PRO A 409 -12.16 -3.50 -1.65
N PRO A 410 -12.42 -3.55 -0.33
CA PRO A 410 -12.29 -4.77 0.46
C PRO A 410 -13.25 -5.85 -0.05
N ARG A 411 -12.72 -6.99 -0.48
CA ARG A 411 -13.51 -8.20 -0.74
C ARG A 411 -13.57 -9.06 0.51
N ARG A 412 -14.78 -9.20 1.09
CA ARG A 412 -14.99 -9.97 2.33
C ARG A 412 -15.73 -11.26 2.02
N THR A 413 -15.01 -12.38 2.15
CA THR A 413 -15.59 -13.72 1.99
C THR A 413 -15.58 -14.52 3.28
N ALA A 414 -14.96 -14.03 4.36
CA ALA A 414 -15.21 -14.56 5.69
C ALA A 414 -16.63 -14.17 6.15
N PRO A 415 -17.35 -15.06 6.86
CA PRO A 415 -18.63 -14.72 7.47
C PRO A 415 -18.54 -13.52 8.39
N LEU A 416 -19.58 -12.70 8.37
CA LEU A 416 -19.72 -11.54 9.25
C LEU A 416 -20.91 -11.78 10.17
N ASN A 417 -20.63 -11.76 11.47
CA ASN A 417 -21.65 -11.60 12.49
C ASN A 417 -22.11 -10.15 12.45
N VAL A 418 -23.39 -9.96 12.17
CA VAL A 418 -24.01 -8.64 12.11
C VAL A 418 -24.74 -8.39 13.41
N ARG A 419 -24.52 -7.22 14.00
CA ARG A 419 -25.27 -6.74 15.15
C ARG A 419 -26.05 -5.51 14.76
N THR A 420 -27.32 -5.48 15.15
CA THR A 420 -28.20 -4.35 14.87
C THR A 420 -28.98 -3.88 16.09
N HIS A 421 -29.12 -2.56 16.20
CA HIS A 421 -30.10 -1.93 17.08
C HIS A 421 -31.10 -1.17 16.23
N VAL A 422 -32.36 -1.57 16.34
CA VAL A 422 -33.41 -1.10 15.45
C VAL A 422 -34.42 -0.26 16.23
N HIS A 423 -34.63 0.99 15.82
CA HIS A 423 -35.63 1.89 16.40
C HIS A 423 -36.40 2.65 15.31
N GLY A 424 -37.66 2.27 15.07
CA GLY A 424 -38.44 2.85 13.96
C GLY A 424 -37.78 2.55 12.61
N THR A 425 -37.35 3.56 11.87
CA THR A 425 -36.57 3.41 10.62
C THR A 425 -35.07 3.62 10.81
N GLU A 426 -34.62 3.91 12.04
CA GLU A 426 -33.22 4.05 12.40
C GLU A 426 -32.65 2.65 12.70
N VAL A 427 -31.55 2.29 12.03
CA VAL A 427 -30.87 1.01 12.21
C VAL A 427 -29.39 1.28 12.44
N ARG A 428 -28.87 1.02 13.64
CA ARG A 428 -27.42 0.99 13.88
C ARG A 428 -26.90 -0.40 13.58
N ILE A 429 -25.82 -0.49 12.82
CA ILE A 429 -25.23 -1.75 12.38
C ILE A 429 -23.73 -1.81 12.66
N GLU A 430 -23.26 -2.98 13.08
CA GLU A 430 -21.84 -3.32 13.15
C GLU A 430 -21.63 -4.74 12.61
N ARG A 431 -20.62 -4.92 11.75
CA ARG A 431 -20.29 -6.22 11.15
C ARG A 431 -18.86 -6.63 11.45
N THR A 432 -18.67 -7.76 12.11
CA THR A 432 -17.35 -8.28 12.54
C THR A 432 -17.23 -9.78 12.23
N THR A 433 -16.00 -10.31 12.10
CA THR A 433 -15.85 -11.77 11.92
C THR A 433 -16.00 -12.55 13.24
N GLY A 434 -15.99 -11.86 14.38
CA GLY A 434 -16.20 -12.44 15.71
C GLY A 434 -17.58 -12.09 16.24
N HIS A 435 -18.08 -12.92 17.15
CA HIS A 435 -19.29 -12.68 17.93
C HIS A 435 -18.89 -12.54 19.41
N PRO A 436 -18.95 -11.33 20.01
CA PRO A 436 -18.71 -11.18 21.44
C PRO A 436 -19.76 -11.98 22.22
N TYR A 437 -19.34 -12.69 23.28
CA TYR A 437 -20.28 -13.44 24.14
C TYR A 437 -21.33 -12.52 24.79
N ASP A 438 -20.98 -11.27 25.01
CA ASP A 438 -21.79 -10.27 25.73
C ASP A 438 -22.60 -9.38 24.78
N ALA A 439 -22.72 -9.76 23.50
CA ALA A 439 -23.37 -8.95 22.49
C ALA A 439 -24.88 -8.77 22.79
N VAL A 440 -25.32 -7.51 22.85
CA VAL A 440 -26.72 -7.11 23.00
C VAL A 440 -27.22 -6.56 21.67
N GLY A 441 -28.43 -6.92 21.25
CA GLY A 441 -29.03 -6.48 19.98
C GLY A 441 -29.57 -7.66 19.18
N GLU A 442 -30.20 -7.35 18.04
CA GLU A 442 -30.53 -8.39 17.05
C GLU A 442 -29.25 -8.82 16.35
N THR A 443 -29.07 -10.13 16.17
CA THR A 443 -27.90 -10.69 15.51
C THR A 443 -28.32 -11.60 14.35
N HIS A 444 -27.52 -11.57 13.28
CA HIS A 444 -27.68 -12.46 12.14
C HIS A 444 -26.35 -12.69 11.45
N LEU A 445 -26.25 -13.78 10.69
CA LEU A 445 -25.06 -14.17 9.95
C LEU A 445 -25.18 -13.69 8.49
N ALA A 446 -24.24 -12.84 8.06
CA ALA A 446 -24.10 -12.44 6.67
C ALA A 446 -22.88 -13.12 6.04
N VAL A 447 -23.10 -13.84 4.94
CA VAL A 447 -22.08 -14.66 4.28
C VAL A 447 -22.00 -14.30 2.81
N HIS A 448 -20.78 -14.10 2.31
CA HIS A 448 -20.58 -13.95 0.87
C HIS A 448 -20.67 -15.31 0.18
N GLU A 449 -21.29 -15.40 -0.99
CA GLU A 449 -21.48 -16.65 -1.74
C GLU A 449 -20.17 -17.44 -1.95
N ASP A 450 -19.10 -16.76 -2.36
CA ASP A 450 -17.74 -17.34 -2.47
C ASP A 450 -17.01 -17.53 -1.11
N THR A 451 -17.72 -17.79 -0.01
CA THR A 451 -17.07 -18.18 1.25
C THR A 451 -16.27 -19.47 1.05
N ARG A 452 -15.19 -19.61 1.82
CA ARG A 452 -14.32 -20.80 1.73
C ARG A 452 -14.93 -22.01 2.42
N ASP A 453 -15.80 -21.81 3.39
CA ASP A 453 -16.53 -22.87 4.08
C ASP A 453 -18.00 -22.85 3.65
N PRO A 454 -18.42 -23.77 2.75
CA PRO A 454 -19.81 -23.85 2.32
C PRO A 454 -20.80 -24.12 3.46
N GLY A 455 -20.34 -24.65 4.60
CA GLY A 455 -21.16 -24.84 5.79
C GLY A 455 -21.73 -23.52 6.32
N ASP A 456 -20.98 -22.41 6.17
CA ASP A 456 -21.45 -21.08 6.57
C ASP A 456 -22.67 -20.64 5.76
N LEU A 457 -22.77 -21.01 4.48
CA LEU A 457 -23.93 -20.69 3.64
C LEU A 457 -25.20 -21.41 4.08
N ALA A 458 -25.07 -22.59 4.69
CA ALA A 458 -26.21 -23.32 5.23
C ALA A 458 -26.77 -22.67 6.50
N LEU A 459 -25.98 -21.86 7.20
CA LEU A 459 -26.33 -21.15 8.43
C LEU A 459 -26.61 -19.65 8.20
N ALA A 460 -26.39 -19.15 6.97
CA ALA A 460 -26.48 -17.73 6.66
C ALA A 460 -27.94 -17.24 6.64
N ASP A 461 -28.24 -16.19 7.41
CA ASP A 461 -29.50 -15.46 7.28
C ASP A 461 -29.49 -14.58 6.02
N VAL A 462 -28.32 -14.02 5.69
CA VAL A 462 -28.12 -13.14 4.54
C VAL A 462 -26.98 -13.68 3.68
N ILE A 463 -27.26 -14.00 2.41
CA ILE A 463 -26.23 -14.38 1.43
C ILE A 463 -26.00 -13.21 0.47
N VAL A 464 -24.74 -12.82 0.30
CA VAL A 464 -24.34 -11.64 -0.48
C VAL A 464 -23.45 -12.01 -1.65
N ARG A 465 -23.62 -11.33 -2.78
CA ARG A 465 -22.73 -11.38 -3.94
C ARG A 465 -22.56 -10.00 -4.56
N GLU A 466 -21.35 -9.71 -5.05
CA GLU A 466 -21.10 -8.57 -5.94
C GLU A 466 -21.05 -9.04 -7.40
N GLY A 467 -21.61 -8.26 -8.32
CA GLY A 467 -21.58 -8.56 -9.75
C GLY A 467 -22.16 -7.46 -10.62
N GLN A 468 -21.80 -7.44 -11.90
CA GLN A 468 -22.47 -6.57 -12.87
C GLN A 468 -23.90 -7.07 -13.11
N PRO A 469 -24.93 -6.21 -13.23
CA PRO A 469 -26.31 -6.65 -13.45
C PRO A 469 -26.52 -7.55 -14.67
N ASP A 470 -25.67 -7.38 -15.69
CA ASP A 470 -25.70 -8.05 -16.97
C ASP A 470 -24.65 -9.16 -17.09
N ASP A 471 -24.06 -9.61 -15.97
CA ASP A 471 -23.10 -10.72 -15.97
C ASP A 471 -23.79 -12.05 -16.37
N PRO A 472 -23.50 -12.59 -17.57
CA PRO A 472 -24.20 -13.78 -18.07
C PRO A 472 -23.89 -15.04 -17.28
N ARG A 473 -22.85 -15.02 -16.42
CA ARG A 473 -22.51 -16.15 -15.54
C ARG A 473 -23.43 -16.25 -14.33
N LEU A 474 -24.14 -15.17 -13.99
CA LEU A 474 -24.97 -15.07 -12.80
C LEU A 474 -26.47 -14.94 -13.11
N GLY A 475 -26.89 -14.76 -14.36
CA GLY A 475 -28.31 -14.57 -14.71
C GLY A 475 -28.90 -13.21 -14.27
N GLY A 476 -28.04 -12.32 -13.75
CA GLY A 476 -28.44 -11.03 -13.20
C GLY A 476 -29.09 -11.12 -11.81
N PRO A 477 -29.49 -9.97 -11.22
CA PRO A 477 -29.88 -9.90 -9.81
C PRO A 477 -31.12 -10.72 -9.45
N GLU A 478 -32.11 -10.77 -10.35
CA GLU A 478 -33.38 -11.43 -10.06
C GLU A 478 -33.27 -12.96 -10.11
N GLU A 479 -32.61 -13.51 -11.12
CA GLU A 479 -32.42 -14.95 -11.30
C GLU A 479 -31.49 -15.49 -10.21
N TRP A 480 -30.31 -14.88 -10.03
CA TRP A 480 -29.36 -15.27 -8.99
C TRP A 480 -30.00 -15.30 -7.60
N SER A 481 -30.74 -14.25 -7.23
CA SER A 481 -31.35 -14.17 -5.90
C SER A 481 -32.43 -15.22 -5.68
N ALA A 482 -33.14 -15.64 -6.73
CA ALA A 482 -34.11 -16.74 -6.64
C ALA A 482 -33.41 -18.08 -6.43
N GLU A 483 -32.36 -18.36 -7.20
CA GLU A 483 -31.58 -19.60 -7.08
C GLU A 483 -30.92 -19.77 -5.73
N VAL A 484 -30.37 -18.68 -5.16
CA VAL A 484 -29.74 -18.71 -3.84
C VAL A 484 -30.75 -19.09 -2.76
N LEU A 485 -31.96 -18.51 -2.79
CA LEU A 485 -32.99 -18.85 -1.81
C LEU A 485 -33.54 -20.27 -2.00
N ASP A 486 -33.61 -20.78 -3.22
CA ASP A 486 -33.95 -22.18 -3.48
C ASP A 486 -32.89 -23.14 -2.90
N ARG A 487 -31.61 -22.82 -3.15
CA ARG A 487 -30.46 -23.64 -2.73
C ARG A 487 -30.20 -23.61 -1.22
N HIS A 488 -30.49 -22.50 -0.55
CA HIS A 488 -30.21 -22.29 0.88
C HIS A 488 -31.50 -22.02 1.67
N PRO A 489 -32.22 -23.05 2.15
CA PRO A 489 -33.55 -22.91 2.77
C PRO A 489 -33.57 -22.01 4.02
N HIS A 490 -32.46 -21.89 4.74
CA HIS A 490 -32.33 -21.06 5.94
C HIS A 490 -31.97 -19.60 5.63
N CYS A 491 -31.62 -19.27 4.38
CA CYS A 491 -31.36 -17.90 3.98
C CYS A 491 -32.67 -17.12 3.93
N ALA A 492 -32.74 -16.03 4.69
CA ALA A 492 -33.86 -15.10 4.73
C ALA A 492 -33.78 -14.09 3.58
N LEU A 493 -32.58 -13.54 3.33
CA LEU A 493 -32.33 -12.57 2.25
C LEU A 493 -31.16 -12.96 1.34
N ALA A 494 -31.41 -13.01 0.03
CA ALA A 494 -30.37 -13.04 -1.00
C ALA A 494 -30.11 -11.62 -1.53
N VAL A 495 -28.85 -11.18 -1.51
CA VAL A 495 -28.43 -9.79 -1.77
C VAL A 495 -27.45 -9.73 -2.93
N TYR A 496 -27.85 -9.07 -4.01
CA TYR A 496 -27.01 -8.82 -5.18
C TYR A 496 -26.56 -7.36 -5.21
N VAL A 497 -25.28 -7.12 -4.92
CA VAL A 497 -24.66 -5.79 -4.94
C VAL A 497 -24.24 -5.45 -6.37
N SER A 498 -24.98 -4.54 -7.01
CA SER A 498 -24.83 -4.16 -8.42
C SER A 498 -24.08 -2.84 -8.64
N GLY A 499 -23.62 -2.21 -7.56
CA GLY A 499 -22.87 -0.96 -7.60
C GLY A 499 -22.51 -0.47 -6.21
N PRO A 500 -21.73 0.63 -6.11
CA PRO A 500 -21.28 1.18 -4.83
C PRO A 500 -22.41 1.76 -3.97
N ASP A 501 -23.56 2.06 -4.58
CA ASP A 501 -24.68 2.79 -3.98
C ASP A 501 -25.99 2.01 -4.00
N ARG A 502 -25.99 0.75 -4.47
CA ARG A 502 -27.23 0.01 -4.74
C ARG A 502 -27.08 -1.50 -4.66
N CYS A 503 -28.15 -2.16 -4.27
CA CYS A 503 -28.28 -3.61 -4.32
C CYS A 503 -29.73 -4.04 -4.54
N THR A 504 -29.91 -5.22 -5.10
CA THR A 504 -31.20 -5.92 -5.18
C THR A 504 -31.26 -6.94 -4.07
N VAL A 505 -32.37 -6.97 -3.34
CA VAL A 505 -32.59 -7.84 -2.18
C VAL A 505 -33.84 -8.66 -2.43
N ARG A 506 -33.73 -9.98 -2.44
CA ARG A 506 -34.89 -10.88 -2.44
C ARG A 506 -35.04 -11.47 -1.05
N GLY A 507 -36.18 -11.21 -0.42
CA GLY A 507 -36.58 -11.86 0.83
C GLY A 507 -37.47 -13.05 0.56
N ARG A 508 -37.22 -14.16 1.26
CA ARG A 508 -37.99 -15.41 1.14
C ARG A 508 -39.50 -15.18 1.30
N ASP A 509 -39.87 -14.41 2.32
CA ASP A 509 -41.27 -14.15 2.68
C ASP A 509 -41.72 -12.70 2.41
N HIS A 510 -40.88 -11.91 1.74
CA HIS A 510 -41.06 -10.46 1.62
C HIS A 510 -41.02 -9.93 0.18
N GLY A 511 -40.62 -10.74 -0.80
CA GLY A 511 -40.52 -10.35 -2.19
C GLY A 511 -39.19 -9.68 -2.54
N VAL A 512 -39.15 -8.94 -3.65
CA VAL A 512 -37.92 -8.32 -4.18
C VAL A 512 -37.93 -6.81 -3.91
N PHE A 513 -36.81 -6.28 -3.46
CA PHE A 513 -36.58 -4.87 -3.17
C PHE A 513 -35.35 -4.35 -3.91
N GLN A 514 -35.41 -3.09 -4.31
CA GLN A 514 -34.25 -2.31 -4.74
C GLN A 514 -33.86 -1.37 -3.61
N LEU A 515 -32.60 -1.46 -3.19
CA LEU A 515 -32.02 -0.57 -2.19
C LEU A 515 -31.10 0.42 -2.91
N ARG A 516 -31.26 1.71 -2.60
CA ARG A 516 -30.43 2.78 -3.14
C ARG A 516 -30.00 3.73 -2.03
N ALA A 517 -28.71 3.97 -1.93
CA ALA A 517 -28.14 5.01 -1.10
C ALA A 517 -28.68 6.37 -1.52
N GLY A 518 -29.16 7.15 -0.55
CA GLY A 518 -29.57 8.53 -0.75
C GLY A 518 -28.37 9.47 -0.86
N PRO A 519 -28.60 10.77 -1.10
CA PRO A 519 -27.53 11.76 -1.21
C PRO A 519 -26.59 11.76 0.01
N GLY A 520 -25.29 11.66 -0.24
CA GLY A 520 -24.25 11.70 0.79
C GLY A 520 -24.04 10.40 1.57
N ALA A 521 -24.82 9.34 1.30
CA ALA A 521 -24.59 8.02 1.85
C ALA A 521 -23.37 7.36 1.19
N ASP A 522 -22.53 6.76 2.03
CA ASP A 522 -21.27 6.12 1.64
C ASP A 522 -20.96 4.98 2.62
N ALA A 523 -21.77 3.92 2.54
CA ALA A 523 -21.56 2.68 3.27
C ALA A 523 -21.68 1.49 2.31
N ASP A 524 -21.29 0.32 2.79
CA ASP A 524 -21.38 -0.92 2.03
C ASP A 524 -22.85 -1.28 1.74
N PRO A 525 -23.25 -1.50 0.48
CA PRO A 525 -24.62 -1.94 0.16
C PRO A 525 -25.05 -3.23 0.87
N ALA A 526 -24.10 -4.10 1.25
CA ALA A 526 -24.40 -5.27 2.07
C ALA A 526 -24.79 -4.91 3.51
N ALA A 527 -24.32 -3.78 4.04
CA ALA A 527 -24.76 -3.23 5.33
C ALA A 527 -26.20 -2.71 5.25
N TYR A 528 -26.59 -2.09 4.12
CA TYR A 528 -27.96 -1.66 3.89
C TYR A 528 -28.93 -2.84 3.84
N ALA A 529 -28.57 -3.90 3.11
CA ALA A 529 -29.37 -5.11 3.04
C ALA A 529 -29.48 -5.83 4.40
N SER A 530 -28.38 -5.89 5.16
CA SER A 530 -28.40 -6.42 6.52
C SER A 530 -29.25 -5.57 7.48
N SER A 531 -29.29 -4.25 7.28
CA SER A 531 -30.17 -3.36 8.05
C SER A 531 -31.65 -3.60 7.72
N LEU A 532 -31.96 -3.88 6.44
CA LEU A 532 -33.30 -4.29 6.02
C LEU A 532 -33.68 -5.64 6.62
N HIS A 533 -32.76 -6.62 6.67
CA HIS A 533 -32.99 -7.91 7.33
C HIS A 533 -33.48 -7.74 8.77
N ALA A 534 -32.70 -7.03 9.59
CA ALA A 534 -33.05 -6.77 10.99
C ALA A 534 -34.39 -6.03 11.12
N TRP A 535 -34.61 -5.02 10.27
CA TRP A 535 -35.86 -4.26 10.26
C TRP A 535 -37.10 -5.12 9.96
N LEU A 536 -36.99 -6.06 9.00
CA LEU A 536 -38.04 -7.01 8.65
C LEU A 536 -38.23 -8.08 9.72
N ALA A 537 -37.14 -8.61 10.28
CA ALA A 537 -37.16 -9.61 11.36
C ALA A 537 -37.89 -9.09 12.61
N GLY A 538 -37.87 -7.78 12.86
CA GLY A 538 -38.69 -7.09 13.86
C GLY A 538 -40.20 -7.03 13.56
N GLY A 539 -40.71 -7.76 12.56
CA GLY A 539 -42.14 -7.88 12.21
C GLY A 539 -42.70 -6.74 11.36
N ARG A 540 -41.84 -5.94 10.71
CA ARG A 540 -42.24 -4.77 9.93
C ARG A 540 -42.34 -5.10 8.46
N THR A 541 -43.11 -4.31 7.72
CA THR A 541 -43.38 -4.53 6.30
C THR A 541 -43.08 -3.28 5.49
N VAL A 542 -42.42 -3.45 4.34
CA VAL A 542 -42.17 -2.35 3.41
C VAL A 542 -43.51 -2.00 2.74
N PRO A 543 -44.00 -0.75 2.85
CA PRO A 543 -45.25 -0.36 2.22
C PRO A 543 -45.10 -0.31 0.69
N PRO A 544 -46.20 -0.35 -0.09
CA PRO A 544 -46.14 -0.35 -1.56
C PRO A 544 -45.37 0.85 -2.15
N GLY A 545 -45.40 2.00 -1.49
CA GLY A 545 -44.65 3.20 -1.88
C GLY A 545 -43.17 3.20 -1.49
N GLY A 546 -42.67 2.14 -0.85
CA GLY A 546 -41.33 2.05 -0.30
C GLY A 546 -41.17 2.77 1.04
N THR A 547 -39.98 2.64 1.62
CA THR A 547 -39.60 3.31 2.88
C THR A 547 -38.16 3.78 2.80
N THR A 548 -37.74 4.61 3.74
CA THR A 548 -36.34 5.03 3.88
C THR A 548 -35.81 4.58 5.22
N LEU A 549 -34.82 3.69 5.20
CA LEU A 549 -34.05 3.34 6.38
C LEU A 549 -32.93 4.36 6.59
N ARG A 550 -32.61 4.64 7.85
CA ARG A 550 -31.49 5.50 8.24
C ARG A 550 -30.47 4.60 8.93
N VAL A 551 -29.46 4.20 8.17
CA VAL A 551 -28.45 3.24 8.61
C VAL A 551 -27.30 3.97 9.27
N HIS A 552 -27.05 3.69 10.55
CA HIS A 552 -25.95 4.26 11.33
C HIS A 552 -24.76 3.32 11.33
N THR A 553 -23.63 3.87 10.90
CA THR A 553 -22.28 3.32 11.05
C THR A 553 -21.46 4.37 11.81
N ALA A 554 -20.23 4.09 12.23
CA ALA A 554 -19.39 5.12 12.86
C ALA A 554 -19.13 6.32 11.93
N GLY A 555 -19.19 6.12 10.61
CA GLY A 555 -19.03 7.18 9.61
C GLY A 555 -20.22 8.16 9.48
N GLY A 556 -21.33 7.87 10.17
CA GLY A 556 -22.52 8.70 10.20
C GLY A 556 -23.79 7.96 9.78
N VAL A 557 -24.81 8.75 9.44
CA VAL A 557 -26.14 8.27 9.07
C VAL A 557 -26.30 8.25 7.55
N HIS A 558 -26.72 7.10 7.03
CA HIS A 558 -26.90 6.86 5.61
C HIS A 558 -28.39 6.64 5.31
N PRO A 559 -29.08 7.61 4.68
CA PRO A 559 -30.44 7.37 4.21
C PRO A 559 -30.41 6.37 3.05
N VAL A 560 -31.26 5.34 3.12
CA VAL A 560 -31.36 4.29 2.12
C VAL A 560 -32.81 4.13 1.72
N ALA A 561 -33.12 4.41 0.46
CA ALA A 561 -34.42 4.13 -0.10
C ALA A 561 -34.57 2.61 -0.32
N VAL A 562 -35.67 2.05 0.17
CA VAL A 562 -36.08 0.66 0.00
C VAL A 562 -37.37 0.67 -0.80
N VAL A 563 -37.32 0.21 -2.05
CA VAL A 563 -38.45 0.25 -2.97
C VAL A 563 -38.79 -1.17 -3.41
N PRO A 564 -40.05 -1.63 -3.31
CA PRO A 564 -40.47 -2.90 -3.89
C PRO A 564 -40.18 -2.91 -5.40
N ALA A 565 -39.53 -3.95 -5.90
CA ALA A 565 -39.45 -4.17 -7.34
C ALA A 565 -40.87 -4.49 -7.82
N SER A 566 -41.51 -3.55 -8.51
CA SER A 566 -42.85 -3.72 -9.05
C SER A 566 -42.89 -4.98 -9.90
N ALA A 567 -43.85 -5.88 -9.67
CA ALA A 567 -43.98 -7.08 -10.48
C ALA A 567 -44.21 -6.71 -11.96
N GLY A 568 -43.18 -6.91 -12.80
CA GLY A 568 -43.25 -6.93 -14.25
C GLY A 568 -42.94 -5.62 -14.97
N PHE A 569 -41.71 -5.45 -15.46
CA PHE A 569 -41.51 -4.75 -16.73
C PHE A 569 -41.82 -5.73 -17.86
N GLY A 570 -43.05 -5.66 -18.38
CA GLY A 570 -43.33 -6.12 -19.72
C GLY A 570 -42.45 -5.34 -20.69
N SER A 571 -41.73 -6.07 -21.54
CA SER A 571 -41.04 -5.57 -22.73
C SER A 571 -41.92 -4.56 -23.46
N SER A 572 -41.58 -3.26 -23.40
CA SER A 572 -42.01 -2.32 -24.43
C SER A 572 -41.10 -2.51 -25.62
N ALA A 573 -41.40 -3.54 -26.41
CA ALA A 573 -41.01 -3.58 -27.81
C ALA A 573 -41.50 -2.28 -28.45
N ALA A 574 -40.54 -1.50 -28.94
CA ALA A 574 -40.80 -0.29 -29.68
C ALA A 574 -41.54 -0.64 -30.98
N ASP A 575 -42.86 -0.43 -30.97
CA ASP A 575 -43.66 -0.38 -32.17
C ASP A 575 -43.35 0.95 -32.87
N GLY A 576 -42.32 0.92 -33.72
CA GLY A 576 -41.97 2.01 -34.61
C GLY A 576 -42.93 2.04 -35.80
N ARG A 577 -43.95 2.90 -35.73
CA ARG A 577 -44.65 3.40 -36.92
C ARG A 577 -44.78 4.92 -36.85
N ASP A 578 -44.80 5.48 -38.06
CA ASP A 578 -44.82 6.88 -38.47
C ASP A 578 -43.46 7.59 -38.31
N GLY A 579 -42.85 8.18 -39.34
CA GLY A 579 -43.31 8.48 -40.70
C GLY A 579 -42.56 9.75 -41.12
N SER A 580 -41.62 9.64 -42.06
CA SER A 580 -41.16 10.81 -42.82
C SER A 580 -40.65 10.36 -44.18
N GLY A 581 -41.30 10.87 -45.22
CA GLY A 581 -40.92 10.65 -46.60
C GLY A 581 -39.60 11.34 -46.91
N ALA A 582 -38.76 10.64 -47.67
CA ALA A 582 -37.62 11.21 -48.34
C ALA A 582 -37.87 11.09 -49.85
N GLU A 583 -38.03 12.26 -50.49
CA GLU A 583 -38.03 12.41 -51.94
C GLU A 583 -36.71 11.89 -52.53
N SER A 584 -36.85 11.20 -53.67
CA SER A 584 -35.74 10.76 -54.50
C SER A 584 -35.20 11.92 -55.35
N PRO A 585 -33.89 12.03 -55.62
CA PRO A 585 -33.40 12.90 -56.67
C PRO A 585 -33.40 12.15 -58.02
N SER A 586 -33.91 12.80 -59.06
CA SER A 586 -33.73 12.40 -60.46
C SER A 586 -32.32 12.75 -60.95
N PRO A 587 -31.79 12.08 -62.00
CA PRO A 587 -30.40 12.20 -62.40
C PRO A 587 -30.18 13.39 -63.35
N GLY A 588 -29.04 14.05 -63.19
CA GLY A 588 -28.49 15.08 -64.08
C GLY A 588 -26.98 15.12 -63.94
#